data_AF-A0A7W3XV67-F1
#
_entry.id   AF-A0A7W3XV67-F1
#
_cell.length_a   1.000
_cell.length_b   1.000
_cell.length_c   1.000
_cell.angle_alpha   90.00
_cell.angle_beta   90.00
_cell.angle_gamma   90.00
#
_symmetry.space_group_name_H-M   'P 1'
#
loop_
_entity.id
_entity.type
_entity.pdbx_description
1 polymer ?
#
loop_
_entity_poly.entity_id
_entity_poly.type
_entity_poly.pdbx_seq_one_letter_code
_entity_poly.pdbx_strand_id
1 'polypeptide(L)' 'MEWLLTVPADTDRAVLAELLVEAGCVLHDLPAVPMGEGEQVVYARGPEDIEARLRARGLTVTASPNSSMRFFET' A
#
# COMPACT_ATOMS: atom_id res chain seq x y z
N MET A 1 6.14 9.60 0.63
CA MET A 1 6.11 9.02 -0.72
C MET A 1 4.77 8.33 -0.93
N GLU A 2 4.28 8.21 -2.15
CA GLU A 2 3.09 7.42 -2.46
C GLU A 2 3.50 6.00 -2.86
N TRP A 3 2.67 5.02 -2.48
CA TRP A 3 2.95 3.59 -2.59
C TRP A 3 1.74 2.84 -3.11
N LEU A 4 2.02 1.87 -3.99
CA LEU A 4 1.13 0.78 -4.34
C LEU A 4 1.50 -0.42 -3.45
N LEU A 5 0.57 -0.86 -2.62
CA LEU A 5 0.76 -1.99 -1.71
C LEU A 5 -0.04 -3.18 -2.20
N THR A 6 0.62 -4.27 -2.55
CA THR A 6 -0.03 -5.56 -2.82
C THR A 6 -0.26 -6.28 -1.51
N VAL A 7 -1.52 -6.63 -1.24
CA VAL A 7 -1.98 -7.33 -0.04
C VAL A 7 -2.94 -8.46 -0.41
N PRO A 8 -3.13 -9.48 0.45
CA PRO A 8 -4.18 -10.49 0.25
C PRO A 8 -5.58 -9.87 0.12
N ALA A 9 -6.41 -10.40 -0.77
CA ALA A 9 -7.76 -9.90 -1.06
C ALA A 9 -8.74 -10.08 0.11
N ASP A 10 -8.47 -11.04 1.00
CA ASP A 10 -9.22 -11.29 2.23
C ASP A 10 -8.77 -10.40 3.40
N THR A 11 -7.75 -9.56 3.20
CA THR A 11 -7.30 -8.60 4.22
C THR A 11 -8.41 -7.61 4.53
N ASP A 12 -8.80 -7.54 5.79
CA ASP A 12 -9.76 -6.55 6.27
C ASP A 12 -9.20 -5.13 6.10
N ARG A 13 -10.02 -4.26 5.49
CA ARG A 13 -9.63 -2.88 5.14
C ARG A 13 -9.36 -2.03 6.38
N ALA A 14 -10.11 -2.22 7.46
CA ALA A 14 -9.93 -1.48 8.70
C ALA A 14 -8.63 -1.92 9.40
N VAL A 15 -8.39 -3.23 9.47
CA VAL A 15 -7.14 -3.78 10.01
C VAL A 15 -5.93 -3.28 9.22
N LEU A 16 -6.02 -3.27 7.88
CA LEU A 16 -4.96 -2.73 7.03
C LEU A 16 -4.71 -1.24 7.29
N ALA A 17 -5.77 -0.45 7.45
CA ALA A 17 -5.66 0.97 7.74
C ALA A 17 -4.98 1.22 9.11
N GLU A 18 -5.34 0.46 10.14
CA GLU A 18 -4.71 0.55 11.47
C GLU A 18 -3.21 0.21 11.40
N LEU A 19 -2.85 -0.90 10.77
CA LEU A 19 -1.44 -1.30 10.60
C LEU A 19 -0.63 -0.27 9.80
N LEU A 20 -1.24 0.34 8.79
CA LEU A 20 -0.62 1.42 8.04
C LEU A 20 -0.42 2.67 8.91
N VAL A 21 -1.42 3.07 9.69
CA VAL A 21 -1.31 4.21 10.61
C VAL A 21 -0.20 3.98 11.63
N GLU A 22 -0.12 2.80 12.22
CA GLU A 22 0.97 2.44 13.12
C GLU A 22 2.35 2.46 12.42
N ALA A 23 2.40 2.07 11.15
CA ALA A 23 3.61 2.17 10.33
C ALA A 23 3.96 3.62 9.92
N GLY A 24 3.16 4.62 10.32
CA GLY A 24 3.34 6.01 9.93
C GLY A 24 2.87 6.30 8.50
N CYS A 25 1.92 5.51 8.02
CA CYS A 25 1.35 5.58 6.68
C CYS A 25 -0.12 5.99 6.74
N VAL A 26 -0.62 6.53 5.65
CA VAL A 26 -2.01 6.91 5.46
C VAL A 26 -2.55 6.14 4.26
N LEU A 27 -3.55 5.31 4.48
CA LEU A 27 -4.27 4.64 3.41
C LEU A 27 -5.12 5.69 2.65
N HIS A 28 -5.04 5.70 1.33
CA HIS A 28 -5.92 6.54 0.52
C HIS A 28 -7.30 5.92 0.37
N ASP A 29 -8.31 6.77 0.33
CA ASP A 29 -9.71 6.39 0.09
C ASP A 29 -9.97 6.15 -1.41
N LEU A 30 -9.23 5.20 -1.98
CA LEU A 30 -9.40 4.72 -3.35
C LEU A 30 -9.80 3.25 -3.32
N PRO A 31 -10.68 2.79 -4.22
CA PRO A 31 -11.03 1.38 -4.31
C PRO A 31 -9.77 0.53 -4.50
N ALA A 32 -9.72 -0.64 -3.85
CA ALA A 32 -8.67 -1.60 -4.11
C ALA A 32 -8.78 -2.13 -5.55
N VAL A 33 -7.63 -2.38 -6.18
CA VAL A 33 -7.57 -2.98 -7.51
C VAL A 33 -7.25 -4.47 -7.37
N PRO A 34 -8.16 -5.39 -7.72
CA PRO A 34 -7.88 -6.83 -7.67
C PRO A 34 -6.81 -7.19 -8.72
N MET A 35 -5.80 -7.98 -8.34
CA MET A 35 -4.73 -8.43 -9.24
C MET A 35 -4.97 -9.84 -9.82
N GLY A 36 -6.05 -10.51 -9.41
CA GLY A 36 -6.23 -11.94 -9.64
C GLY A 36 -5.56 -12.77 -8.54
N GLU A 37 -5.83 -14.08 -8.51
CA GLU A 37 -5.17 -15.03 -7.57
C GLU A 37 -5.31 -14.73 -6.07
N GLY A 38 -6.33 -13.95 -5.68
CA GLY A 38 -6.58 -13.64 -4.27
C GLY A 38 -5.73 -12.50 -3.71
N GLU A 39 -5.19 -11.63 -4.58
CA GLU A 39 -4.49 -10.42 -4.18
C GLU A 39 -5.21 -9.15 -4.64
N GLN A 40 -4.96 -8.05 -3.92
CA GLN A 40 -5.45 -6.71 -4.24
C GLN A 40 -4.35 -5.66 -4.02
N VAL A 41 -4.40 -4.59 -4.79
CA VAL A 41 -3.53 -3.43 -4.67
C VAL A 41 -4.28 -2.29 -4.01
N VAL A 42 -3.68 -1.70 -3.00
CA VAL A 42 -4.18 -0.49 -2.35
C VAL A 42 -3.18 0.66 -2.45
N TYR A 43 -3.69 1.88 -2.36
CA TYR A 43 -2.89 3.09 -2.36
C TYR A 43 -2.63 3.57 -0.93
N ALA A 44 -1.37 3.85 -0.61
CA ALA A 44 -0.99 4.43 0.66
C ALA A 44 0.10 5.51 0.50
N ARG A 45 0.14 6.46 1.42
CA ARG A 45 1.24 7.43 1.55
C ARG A 45 2.02 7.12 2.81
N GLY A 46 3.34 7.04 2.70
CA GLY A 46 4.18 6.65 3.84
C GLY A 46 5.66 6.97 3.66
N PRO A 47 6.50 6.56 4.61
CA PRO A 47 7.95 6.71 4.54
C PRO A 47 8.56 5.72 3.53
N GLU A 48 9.86 5.87 3.25
CA GLU A 48 10.60 5.02 2.31
C GLU A 48 10.80 3.58 2.79
N ASP A 49 10.82 3.38 4.10
CA ASP A 49 11.01 2.11 4.78
C ASP A 49 9.67 1.40 5.08
N ILE A 50 8.59 1.76 4.39
CA ILE A 50 7.23 1.22 4.61
C ILE A 50 7.21 -0.32 4.59
N GLU A 51 7.92 -0.96 3.66
CA GLU A 51 7.96 -2.41 3.54
C GLU A 51 8.61 -3.06 4.78
N ALA A 52 9.70 -2.48 5.28
CA ALA A 52 10.36 -2.96 6.49
C ALA A 52 9.46 -2.79 7.72
N ARG A 53 8.73 -1.67 7.82
CA ARG A 53 7.80 -1.39 8.92
C ARG A 53 6.58 -2.31 8.93
N LEU A 54 6.07 -2.68 7.76
CA LEU A 54 4.94 -3.59 7.62
C LEU A 54 5.38 -5.04 7.87
N ARG A 55 6.57 -5.45 7.39
CA ARG A 55 7.16 -6.75 7.72
C ARG A 55 7.44 -6.91 9.22
N ALA A 56 7.93 -5.87 9.89
CA ALA A 56 8.15 -5.91 11.35
C ALA A 56 6.85 -6.15 12.15
N ARG A 57 5.69 -5.91 11.54
CA ARG A 57 4.36 -6.17 12.10
C ARG A 57 3.74 -7.48 11.61
N GLY A 58 4.49 -8.30 10.87
CA GLY A 58 4.02 -9.59 10.36
C GLY A 58 3.15 -9.48 9.12
N LEU A 59 3.06 -8.31 8.48
CA LEU A 59 2.32 -8.14 7.24
C LEU A 59 3.23 -8.44 6.04
N THR A 60 2.95 -9.52 5.32
CA THR A 60 3.62 -9.83 4.05
C THR A 60 2.99 -8.98 2.96
N VAL A 61 3.67 -7.88 2.61
CA VAL A 61 3.23 -6.96 1.58
C VAL A 61 4.39 -6.65 0.64
N THR A 62 4.05 -6.31 -0.60
CA THR A 62 5.01 -5.77 -1.58
C THR A 62 4.69 -4.30 -1.77
N ALA A 63 5.67 -3.43 -1.51
CA ALA A 63 5.51 -1.99 -1.69
C ALA A 63 6.22 -1.52 -2.97
N SER A 64 5.45 -1.06 -3.95
CA SER A 64 5.99 -0.43 -5.16
C SER A 64 5.82 1.08 -5.07
N PRO A 65 6.86 1.89 -5.31
CA PRO A 65 6.72 3.35 -5.30
C PRO A 65 5.72 3.75 -6.40
N ASN A 66 4.70 4.51 -6.03
CA ASN A 66 3.83 5.12 -7.01
C ASN A 66 4.59 6.24 -7.71
N SER A 67 5.18 5.90 -8.85
CA SER A 67 5.71 6.92 -9.75
C SER A 67 4.51 7.61 -10.37
N SER A 68 4.13 8.77 -9.85
CA SER A 68 3.34 9.72 -10.65
C SER A 68 4.16 9.97 -11.92
N MET A 69 3.80 9.33 -13.04
CA MET A 69 4.31 9.70 -14.35
C MET A 69 3.91 11.15 -14.56
N ARG A 70 4.82 12.07 -14.23
CA ARG A 70 4.73 13.42 -14.75
C ARG A 70 5.05 13.28 -16.23
N PHE A 71 4.01 13.21 -17.06
CA PHE A 71 4.17 13.50 -18.47
C PHE A 71 4.78 14.91 -18.52
N PHE A 72 6.02 15.02 -18.97
CA PHE A 72 6.57 16.31 -19.33
C PHE A 72 5.77 16.76 -20.55
N GLU A 73 4.87 17.71 -20.36
CA GLU A 73 4.30 18.46 -21.49
C GLU A 73 5.48 19.16 -22.19
N THR A 74 5.77 18.73 -23.41
CA THR A 74 6.69 19.39 -24.36
C THR A 74 5.91 20.42 -25.16
#